data_AF-A0A433DQY2-F1
#
_entry.id   AF-A0A433DQY2-F1
#
_cell.length_a   1.000
_cell.length_b   1.000
_cell.length_c   1.000
_cell.angle_alpha   90.00
_cell.angle_beta   90.00
_cell.angle_gamma   90.00
#
_symmetry.space_group_name_H-M   'P 1'
#
loop_
_entity.id
_entity.type
_entity.pdbx_description
1 polymer ?
#
loop_
_entity_poly.entity_id
_entity_poly.type
_entity_poly.pdbx_seq_one_letter_code
_entity_poly.pdbx_strand_id
1 'polypeptide(L)'
;MHLSTEGAVYSCLGIGALLAAALPRLLSRLPVSVPIVFLAAGMVLHLTPLPLPAFDPVADRIWVHHLTELCVIVSLMGAGLAINRPFGWRSWAATWRLLGLAMPLTIGATALAAWALLDWPVSVALLVAAVLAPTDPVLASEVRVGEPSAEKEDEDEVRFALTSEAGLNDGLAFPFVLAALALAAAGNSWTGGWMVHWVWSDVLIRIAVGVTAGLAIGFLLGRLLFRSRAKPLRLAEQGEGFVALAATFLAYGLTEALHGYGFLAVFVTACALRRAEHSHGYHRVMHSFVEQIERLLMALLLFAVGAYVASGGLAALTWKGAAVGVLLHLLIRPASGWLAQLRGPGRPNERAAIACFGIRGIGSLFYLAYACGEGEFGVYEEEMWAVVVFAVLTSVVVHGVAAAPVTSYLDRRSARDPLRERPGHERVPGRGGGTHQRAEVRPGPGGPEAVGPGGSAPVRGRAGRHETPQGPDRR
;
A
#
# COMPACT_ATOMS: atom_id res chain seq x y z
N MET A 1 29.88 -29.71 -6.52
CA MET A 1 28.46 -29.70 -6.08
C MET A 1 27.66 -29.04 -7.18
N HIS A 2 26.87 -29.79 -7.93
CA HIS A 2 25.92 -29.21 -8.87
C HIS A 2 24.68 -28.81 -8.05
N LEU A 3 24.46 -27.52 -7.85
CA LEU A 3 23.15 -27.06 -7.36
C LEU A 3 22.12 -27.38 -8.44
N SER A 4 21.03 -28.04 -8.07
CA SER A 4 19.87 -28.12 -8.95
C SER A 4 19.23 -26.74 -9.11
N THR A 5 18.72 -26.44 -10.30
CA THR A 5 17.97 -25.20 -10.58
C THR A 5 16.83 -25.02 -9.58
N GLU A 6 16.07 -26.07 -9.31
CA GLU A 6 14.97 -26.05 -8.33
C GLU A 6 15.47 -25.70 -6.92
N GLY A 7 16.56 -26.33 -6.47
CA GLY A 7 17.15 -26.05 -5.17
C GLY A 7 17.66 -24.62 -5.05
N ALA A 8 18.24 -24.08 -6.12
CA ALA A 8 18.67 -22.68 -6.17
C ALA A 8 17.46 -21.73 -6.10
N VAL A 9 16.37 -22.01 -6.83
CA VAL A 9 15.14 -21.20 -6.81
C VAL A 9 14.51 -21.21 -5.42
N TYR A 10 14.28 -22.37 -4.80
CA TYR A 10 13.71 -22.44 -3.45
C TYR A 10 14.60 -21.76 -2.39
N SER A 11 15.92 -21.88 -2.53
CA SER A 11 16.86 -21.20 -1.64
C SER A 11 16.76 -19.68 -1.80
N CYS A 12 16.69 -19.17 -3.04
CA CYS A 12 16.52 -17.75 -3.30
C CYS A 12 15.17 -17.22 -2.77
N LEU A 13 14.08 -17.98 -2.96
CA LEU A 13 12.76 -17.64 -2.41
C LEU A 13 12.78 -17.60 -0.88
N GLY A 14 13.39 -18.60 -0.23
CA GLY A 14 13.50 -18.65 1.22
C GLY A 14 14.35 -17.51 1.79
N ILE A 15 15.50 -17.22 1.18
CA ILE A 15 16.34 -16.08 1.54
C ILE A 15 15.59 -14.76 1.31
N GLY A 16 14.90 -14.61 0.18
CA GLY A 16 14.09 -13.44 -0.15
C GLY A 16 12.99 -13.19 0.87
N ALA A 17 12.28 -14.23 1.30
CA ALA A 17 11.25 -14.15 2.33
C ALA A 17 11.84 -13.76 3.71
N LEU A 18 12.98 -14.34 4.09
CA LEU A 18 13.69 -13.97 5.32
C LEU A 18 14.17 -12.51 5.28
N LEU A 19 14.68 -12.07 4.13
CA LEU A 19 15.05 -10.67 3.92
C LEU A 19 13.83 -9.76 4.03
N ALA A 20 12.68 -10.11 3.43
CA ALA A 20 11.45 -9.33 3.54
C ALA A 20 10.98 -9.16 4.99
N ALA A 21 11.13 -10.21 5.81
CA ALA A 21 10.80 -10.14 7.23
C ALA A 21 11.81 -9.32 8.06
N ALA A 22 13.10 -9.35 7.70
CA ALA A 22 14.18 -8.75 8.50
C ALA A 22 14.56 -7.32 8.08
N LEU A 23 14.51 -6.99 6.79
CA LEU A 23 14.95 -5.71 6.22
C LEU A 23 14.30 -4.49 6.84
N PRO A 24 12.97 -4.45 7.08
CA PRO A 24 12.35 -3.28 7.69
C PRO A 24 12.98 -2.91 9.03
N ARG A 25 13.36 -3.91 9.83
CA ARG A 25 14.03 -3.71 11.13
C ARG A 25 15.50 -3.31 10.94
N LEU A 26 16.19 -3.95 9.99
CA LEU A 26 17.62 -3.73 9.74
C LEU A 26 17.91 -2.37 9.09
N LEU A 27 17.05 -1.91 8.19
CA LEU A 27 17.18 -0.66 7.46
C LEU A 27 16.56 0.54 8.18
N SER A 28 15.95 0.34 9.36
CA SER A 28 15.29 1.39 10.15
C SER A 28 16.17 2.62 10.45
N ARG A 29 17.50 2.47 10.40
CA ARG A 29 18.47 3.55 10.64
C ARG A 29 19.18 4.06 9.39
N LEU A 30 18.94 3.45 8.23
CA LEU A 30 19.59 3.79 6.96
C LEU A 30 18.61 4.53 6.05
N PRO A 31 19.06 5.50 5.24
CA PRO A 31 18.22 6.20 4.27
C PRO A 31 18.03 5.36 2.99
N VAL A 32 17.75 4.06 3.14
CA VAL A 32 17.57 3.10 2.04
C VAL A 32 16.24 2.38 2.23
N SER A 33 15.40 2.40 1.20
CA SER A 33 14.12 1.72 1.22
C SER A 33 14.26 0.22 0.92
N VAL A 34 13.36 -0.58 1.48
CA VAL A 34 13.29 -2.04 1.26
C VAL A 34 13.22 -2.42 -0.23
N PRO A 35 12.45 -1.70 -1.08
CA PRO A 35 12.39 -1.96 -2.52
C PRO A 35 13.74 -1.88 -3.24
N ILE A 36 14.60 -0.92 -2.88
CA ILE A 36 15.93 -0.76 -3.50
C ILE A 36 16.80 -2.00 -3.24
N VAL A 37 16.71 -2.58 -2.05
CA VAL A 37 17.50 -3.76 -1.69
C VAL A 37 17.04 -5.00 -2.46
N PHE A 38 15.73 -5.18 -2.67
CA PHE A 38 15.24 -6.30 -3.48
C PHE A 38 15.60 -6.19 -4.95
N LEU A 39 15.49 -4.99 -5.52
CA LEU A 39 15.96 -4.72 -6.89
C LEU A 39 17.46 -5.03 -7.03
N ALA A 40 18.28 -4.52 -6.11
CA ALA A 40 19.73 -4.77 -6.12
C ALA A 40 20.06 -6.24 -5.91
N ALA A 41 19.34 -6.94 -5.03
CA ALA A 41 19.52 -8.37 -4.80
C ALA A 41 19.22 -9.19 -6.06
N GLY A 42 18.13 -8.86 -6.78
CA GLY A 42 17.80 -9.50 -8.06
C GLY A 42 18.88 -9.29 -9.12
N MET A 43 19.40 -8.06 -9.24
CA MET A 43 20.50 -7.74 -10.15
C MET A 43 21.78 -8.52 -9.80
N VAL A 44 22.18 -8.51 -8.53
CA VAL A 44 23.41 -9.18 -8.08
C VAL A 44 23.32 -10.69 -8.27
N LEU A 45 22.18 -11.30 -7.93
CA LEU A 45 22.00 -12.75 -8.08
C LEU A 45 22.01 -13.18 -9.54
N HIS A 46 21.47 -12.37 -10.47
CA HIS A 46 21.60 -12.65 -11.90
C HIS A 46 23.06 -12.63 -12.38
N LEU A 47 23.92 -11.80 -11.80
CA LEU A 47 25.35 -11.74 -12.13
C LEU A 47 26.16 -12.91 -11.54
N THR A 48 25.59 -13.68 -10.60
CA THR A 48 26.26 -14.86 -10.06
C THR A 48 26.15 -16.05 -11.00
N PRO A 49 27.12 -16.99 -11.00
CA PRO A 49 27.07 -18.19 -11.85
C PRO A 49 26.03 -19.24 -11.37
N LEU A 50 25.02 -18.82 -10.61
CA LEU A 50 23.94 -19.70 -10.18
C LEU A 50 23.06 -20.07 -11.38
N PRO A 51 22.61 -21.33 -11.50
CA PRO A 51 21.74 -21.76 -12.58
C PRO A 51 20.29 -21.31 -12.30
N LEU A 52 20.07 -20.00 -12.25
CA LEU A 52 18.75 -19.41 -12.09
C LEU A 52 18.03 -19.33 -13.45
N PRO A 53 16.71 -19.58 -13.50
CA PRO A 53 15.95 -19.39 -14.72
C PRO A 53 16.03 -17.92 -15.16
N ALA A 54 16.22 -17.70 -16.45
CA ALA A 54 16.07 -16.36 -17.03
C ALA A 54 14.59 -15.96 -16.90
N PHE A 55 14.34 -14.79 -16.33
CA PHE A 55 13.02 -14.20 -16.25
C PHE A 55 12.92 -13.08 -17.28
N ASP A 56 12.01 -13.22 -18.23
CA ASP A 56 11.72 -12.19 -19.22
C ASP A 56 10.23 -11.83 -19.16
N PRO A 57 9.84 -10.66 -18.64
CA PRO A 57 8.46 -10.20 -18.59
C PRO A 57 7.73 -10.20 -19.94
N VAL A 58 8.47 -10.08 -21.04
CA VAL A 58 7.89 -10.08 -22.39
C VAL A 58 7.54 -11.51 -22.81
N ALA A 59 8.46 -12.46 -22.61
CA ALA A 59 8.25 -13.86 -22.95
C ALA A 59 7.33 -14.59 -21.94
N ASP A 60 7.48 -14.31 -20.65
CA ASP A 60 6.75 -14.89 -19.53
C ASP A 60 5.52 -14.06 -19.14
N ARG A 61 4.94 -13.30 -20.09
CA ARG A 61 3.87 -12.32 -19.86
C ARG A 61 2.70 -12.86 -19.04
N ILE A 62 2.29 -14.12 -19.25
CA ILE A 62 1.17 -14.73 -18.51
C ILE A 62 1.47 -14.79 -17.01
N TRP A 63 2.70 -15.17 -16.65
CA TRP A 63 3.13 -15.20 -15.25
C TRP A 63 3.22 -13.81 -14.66
N VAL A 64 3.79 -12.86 -15.42
CA VAL A 64 3.90 -11.46 -14.97
C VAL A 64 2.52 -10.85 -14.76
N HIS A 65 1.59 -11.07 -15.69
CA HIS A 65 0.23 -10.58 -15.63
C HIS A 65 -0.45 -11.02 -14.32
N HIS A 66 -0.56 -12.34 -14.06
CA HIS A 66 -1.26 -12.82 -12.87
C HIS A 66 -0.52 -12.53 -11.56
N LEU A 67 0.82 -12.52 -11.56
CA LEU A 67 1.58 -12.21 -10.36
C LEU A 67 1.45 -10.73 -9.96
N THR A 68 1.53 -9.83 -10.94
CA THR A 68 1.36 -8.39 -10.71
C THR A 68 -0.10 -8.05 -10.40
N GLU A 69 -1.06 -8.71 -11.06
CA GLU A 69 -2.50 -8.64 -10.74
C GLU A 69 -2.76 -8.99 -9.27
N LEU A 70 -2.24 -10.13 -8.81
CA LEU A 70 -2.34 -10.56 -7.42
C LEU A 70 -1.73 -9.53 -6.46
N CYS A 71 -0.57 -8.96 -6.81
CA CYS A 71 0.06 -7.92 -5.99
C CYS A 71 -0.81 -6.67 -5.88
N VAL A 72 -1.38 -6.21 -6.99
CA VAL A 72 -2.24 -5.01 -7.03
C VAL A 72 -3.49 -5.23 -6.20
N ILE A 73 -4.24 -6.33 -6.41
CA ILE A 73 -5.49 -6.55 -5.64
C ILE A 73 -5.23 -6.71 -4.14
N VAL A 74 -4.13 -7.34 -3.73
CA VAL A 74 -3.76 -7.46 -2.31
C VAL A 74 -3.40 -6.09 -1.74
N SER A 75 -2.63 -5.28 -2.46
CA SER A 75 -2.28 -3.94 -2.00
C SER A 75 -3.49 -3.02 -1.90
N LEU A 76 -4.43 -3.09 -2.85
CA LEU A 76 -5.66 -2.30 -2.80
C LEU A 76 -6.54 -2.66 -1.59
N MET A 77 -6.58 -3.94 -1.21
CA MET A 77 -7.21 -4.35 0.04
C MET A 77 -6.50 -3.71 1.23
N GLY A 78 -5.16 -3.73 1.27
CA GLY A 78 -4.36 -3.11 2.33
C GLY A 78 -4.60 -1.60 2.44
N ALA A 79 -4.55 -0.89 1.31
CA ALA A 79 -4.78 0.55 1.22
C ALA A 79 -6.19 0.94 1.66
N GLY A 80 -7.22 0.22 1.21
CA GLY A 80 -8.61 0.50 1.61
C GLY A 80 -8.87 0.15 3.08
N LEU A 81 -8.21 -0.89 3.59
CA LEU A 81 -8.20 -1.24 5.00
C LEU A 81 -7.56 -0.11 5.81
N ALA A 82 -6.43 0.47 5.39
CA ALA A 82 -5.73 1.51 6.14
C ALA A 82 -6.55 2.79 6.40
N ILE A 83 -7.48 3.13 5.52
CA ILE A 83 -8.24 4.40 5.55
C ILE A 83 -9.29 4.44 6.67
N ASN A 84 -9.14 5.39 7.60
CA ASN A 84 -10.06 5.55 8.73
C ASN A 84 -11.16 6.63 8.52
N ARG A 85 -11.12 7.39 7.42
CA ARG A 85 -11.99 8.56 7.25
C ARG A 85 -13.31 8.24 6.51
N PRO A 86 -14.45 8.83 6.94
CA PRO A 86 -15.70 8.64 6.21
C PRO A 86 -15.66 9.31 4.84
N PHE A 87 -16.10 8.57 3.82
CA PHE A 87 -16.39 9.10 2.48
C PHE A 87 -17.26 10.36 2.55
N GLY A 88 -16.81 11.40 1.87
CA GLY A 88 -17.53 12.65 1.75
C GLY A 88 -16.87 13.60 0.76
N TRP A 89 -17.65 14.49 0.14
CA TRP A 89 -17.12 15.40 -0.88
C TRP A 89 -16.05 16.37 -0.37
N ARG A 90 -16.21 16.84 0.87
CA ARG A 90 -15.24 17.77 1.50
C ARG A 90 -14.07 17.04 2.16
N SER A 91 -14.33 15.92 2.83
CA SER A 91 -13.29 15.15 3.54
C SER A 91 -12.31 14.48 2.58
N TRP A 92 -12.74 14.14 1.36
CA TRP A 92 -11.92 13.54 0.30
C TRP A 92 -11.56 14.52 -0.81
N ALA A 93 -11.74 15.84 -0.59
CA ALA A 93 -11.53 16.85 -1.62
C ALA A 93 -10.11 16.80 -2.22
N ALA A 94 -9.08 16.50 -1.43
CA ALA A 94 -7.72 16.31 -1.92
C ALA A 94 -7.63 15.13 -2.90
N THR A 95 -8.16 13.97 -2.52
CA THR A 95 -8.22 12.76 -3.34
C THR A 95 -8.94 13.02 -4.66
N TRP A 96 -10.12 13.64 -4.62
CA TRP A 96 -10.89 13.93 -5.84
C TRP A 96 -10.19 14.88 -6.80
N ARG A 97 -9.39 15.82 -6.29
CA ARG A 97 -8.58 16.72 -7.12
C ARG A 97 -7.40 15.98 -7.74
N LEU A 98 -6.76 15.08 -7.00
CA LEU A 98 -5.67 14.26 -7.52
C LEU A 98 -6.18 13.32 -8.62
N LEU A 99 -7.30 12.65 -8.38
CA LEU A 99 -7.91 11.73 -9.35
C LEU A 99 -8.56 12.44 -10.54
N GLY A 100 -9.37 13.46 -10.29
CA GLY A 100 -10.15 14.12 -11.34
C GLY A 100 -9.35 15.14 -12.15
N LEU A 101 -8.24 15.65 -11.62
CA LEU A 101 -7.44 16.68 -12.29
C LEU A 101 -5.97 16.27 -12.45
N ALA A 102 -5.26 15.90 -11.38
CA ALA A 102 -3.83 15.60 -11.49
C ALA A 102 -3.56 14.39 -12.40
N MET A 103 -4.34 13.32 -12.26
CA MET A 103 -4.16 12.09 -13.03
C MET A 103 -4.44 12.30 -14.54
N PRO A 104 -5.59 12.84 -15.01
CA PRO A 104 -5.78 13.16 -16.42
C PRO A 104 -4.74 14.12 -16.99
N LEU A 105 -4.33 15.15 -16.23
CA LEU A 105 -3.26 16.05 -16.65
C LEU A 105 -1.93 15.32 -16.80
N THR A 106 -1.63 14.39 -15.90
CA THR A 106 -0.42 13.55 -15.97
C THR A 106 -0.47 12.65 -17.20
N ILE A 107 -1.60 11.99 -17.47
CA ILE A 107 -1.79 11.15 -18.66
C ILE A 107 -1.59 11.99 -19.92
N GLY A 108 -2.31 13.11 -20.05
CA GLY A 108 -2.24 13.95 -21.24
C GLY A 108 -0.84 14.53 -21.49
N ALA A 109 -0.17 15.04 -20.45
CA ALA A 109 1.17 15.60 -20.58
C ALA A 109 2.23 14.52 -20.87
N THR A 110 2.11 13.33 -20.28
CA THR A 110 3.04 12.22 -20.53
C THR A 110 2.82 11.62 -21.92
N ALA A 111 1.58 11.47 -22.35
CA ALA A 111 1.24 11.01 -23.70
C ALA A 111 1.76 12.00 -24.75
N LEU A 112 1.59 13.31 -24.50
CA LEU A 112 2.14 14.35 -25.38
C LEU A 112 3.67 14.30 -25.44
N ALA A 113 4.35 14.12 -24.31
CA ALA A 113 5.80 14.00 -24.26
C ALA A 113 6.29 12.75 -25.00
N ALA A 114 5.63 11.60 -24.80
CA ALA A 114 5.95 10.36 -25.49
C ALA A 114 5.73 10.46 -27.00
N TRP A 115 4.59 11.01 -27.42
CA TRP A 115 4.29 11.25 -28.83
C TRP A 115 5.29 12.21 -29.49
N ALA A 116 5.63 13.33 -28.83
CA ALA A 116 6.50 14.35 -29.39
C ALA A 116 7.99 13.95 -29.39
N LEU A 117 8.44 13.14 -28.44
CA LEU A 117 9.85 12.73 -28.35
C LEU A 117 10.11 11.42 -29.10
N LEU A 118 9.28 10.39 -28.90
CA LEU A 118 9.55 9.04 -29.42
C LEU A 118 8.94 8.77 -30.79
N ASP A 119 8.21 9.73 -31.37
CA ASP A 119 7.52 9.56 -32.65
C ASP A 119 6.53 8.37 -32.65
N TRP A 120 6.06 7.99 -31.46
CA TRP A 120 5.14 6.87 -31.26
C TRP A 120 3.72 7.18 -31.76
N PRO A 121 2.96 6.16 -32.19
CA PRO A 121 1.53 6.30 -32.43
C PRO A 121 0.79 6.80 -31.18
N VAL A 122 -0.31 7.55 -31.37
CA VAL A 122 -1.10 8.10 -30.26
C VAL A 122 -1.59 7.01 -29.31
N SER A 123 -1.94 5.82 -29.81
CA SER A 123 -2.35 4.69 -28.97
C SER A 123 -1.23 4.21 -28.05
N VAL A 124 -0.01 4.04 -28.55
CA VAL A 124 1.18 3.62 -27.79
C VAL A 124 1.55 4.67 -26.75
N ALA A 125 1.58 5.95 -27.15
CA ALA A 125 1.88 7.06 -26.25
C ALA A 125 0.83 7.20 -25.13
N LEU A 126 -0.46 7.05 -25.46
CA LEU A 126 -1.54 7.05 -24.48
C LEU A 126 -1.44 5.84 -23.54
N LEU A 127 -1.11 4.65 -24.05
CA LEU A 127 -0.95 3.44 -23.24
C LEU A 127 0.14 3.64 -22.20
N VAL A 128 1.36 4.02 -22.61
CA VAL A 128 2.47 4.23 -21.67
C VAL A 128 2.15 5.34 -20.67
N ALA A 129 1.43 6.39 -21.08
CA ALA A 129 0.99 7.42 -20.16
C ALA A 129 -0.07 6.95 -19.16
N ALA A 130 -1.00 6.10 -19.59
CA ALA A 130 -2.06 5.52 -18.75
C ALA A 130 -1.48 4.51 -17.75
N VAL A 131 -0.58 3.64 -18.19
CA VAL A 131 0.19 2.68 -17.38
C VAL A 131 1.12 3.41 -16.40
N LEU A 132 1.74 4.47 -16.92
CA LEU A 132 2.30 5.64 -16.27
C LEU A 132 1.51 6.04 -15.04
N ALA A 133 0.31 6.54 -15.26
CA ALA A 133 -0.40 7.47 -14.40
C ALA A 133 -0.66 7.05 -12.94
N PRO A 134 -1.03 5.79 -12.65
CA PRO A 134 -1.17 5.30 -11.29
C PRO A 134 0.09 5.48 -10.43
N THR A 135 -0.15 5.69 -9.16
CA THR A 135 0.85 5.75 -8.09
C THR A 135 0.60 4.57 -7.14
N ASP A 136 1.66 3.84 -6.82
CA ASP A 136 1.60 2.55 -6.14
C ASP A 136 1.47 2.70 -4.61
N PRO A 137 0.41 2.14 -4.00
CA PRO A 137 0.22 2.15 -2.55
C PRO A 137 1.27 1.33 -1.78
N VAL A 138 1.74 0.22 -2.34
CA VAL A 138 2.74 -0.69 -1.76
C VAL A 138 4.02 0.08 -1.50
N LEU A 139 4.61 0.62 -2.56
CA LEU A 139 5.89 1.31 -2.47
C LEU A 139 5.77 2.59 -1.65
N ALA A 140 4.62 3.27 -1.71
CA ALA A 140 4.36 4.46 -0.90
C ALA A 140 4.25 4.17 0.60
N SER A 141 3.88 2.95 1.00
CA SER A 141 3.83 2.54 2.40
C SER A 141 5.21 2.17 2.95
N GLU A 142 6.04 1.49 2.16
CA GLU A 142 7.37 1.04 2.58
C GLU A 142 8.46 2.11 2.54
N VAL A 143 8.31 3.07 1.63
CA VAL A 143 9.25 4.20 1.49
C VAL A 143 9.07 5.21 2.63
N ARG A 144 8.03 5.09 3.46
CA ARG A 144 7.84 5.93 4.64
C ARG A 144 8.51 5.34 5.87
N VAL A 145 9.63 5.95 6.25
CA VAL A 145 10.28 5.72 7.54
C VAL A 145 9.53 6.52 8.62
N GLY A 146 8.87 5.83 9.54
CA GLY A 146 8.29 6.43 10.74
C GLY A 146 7.40 5.46 11.50
N GLU A 147 7.80 5.09 12.72
CA GLU A 147 6.97 4.31 13.64
C GLU A 147 5.65 5.04 13.91
N PRO A 148 4.52 4.32 14.04
CA PRO A 148 3.28 4.93 14.50
C PRO A 148 3.53 5.47 15.90
N SER A 149 3.55 6.79 16.06
CA SER A 149 3.27 7.39 17.36
C SER A 149 1.85 6.97 17.72
N ALA A 150 1.74 5.94 18.54
CA ALA A 150 0.53 5.22 18.92
C ALA A 150 -0.50 6.05 19.73
N GLU A 151 -0.39 7.38 19.69
CA GLU A 151 -1.20 8.29 20.50
C GLU A 151 -2.05 9.28 19.69
N LYS A 152 -2.06 9.21 18.35
CA LYS A 152 -2.99 10.02 17.53
C LYS A 152 -3.56 9.20 16.39
N GLU A 153 -4.79 8.73 16.55
CA GLU A 153 -5.62 8.12 15.49
C GLU A 153 -6.05 9.14 14.40
N ASP A 154 -5.57 10.39 14.46
CA ASP A 154 -5.73 11.38 13.40
C ASP A 154 -4.65 11.18 12.33
N GLU A 155 -5.03 10.57 11.20
CA GLU A 155 -4.23 10.53 9.98
C GLU A 155 -3.87 11.96 9.53
N ASP A 156 -2.57 12.24 9.33
CA ASP A 156 -2.14 13.46 8.65
C ASP A 156 -2.74 13.53 7.23
N GLU A 157 -3.12 14.73 6.79
CA GLU A 157 -3.76 14.96 5.48
C GLU A 157 -2.94 14.40 4.31
N VAL A 158 -1.61 14.49 4.39
CA VAL A 158 -0.68 13.94 3.38
C VAL A 158 -0.75 12.42 3.32
N ARG A 159 -0.88 11.73 4.47
CA ARG A 159 -0.97 10.27 4.52
C ARG A 159 -2.29 9.80 3.91
N PHE A 160 -3.39 10.38 4.38
CA PHE A 160 -4.71 10.08 3.87
C PHE A 160 -4.82 10.33 2.36
N ALA A 161 -4.38 11.50 1.86
CA ALA A 161 -4.48 11.85 0.45
C ALA A 161 -3.67 10.91 -0.44
N LEU A 162 -2.44 10.56 -0.04
CA LEU A 162 -1.59 9.66 -0.83
C LEU A 162 -2.09 8.21 -0.83
N THR A 163 -2.55 7.68 0.31
CA THR A 163 -3.09 6.31 0.38
C THR A 163 -4.42 6.20 -0.36
N SER A 164 -5.31 7.19 -0.23
CA SER A 164 -6.59 7.20 -0.95
C SER A 164 -6.43 7.47 -2.45
N GLU A 165 -5.44 8.28 -2.86
CA GLU A 165 -5.07 8.41 -4.27
C GLU A 165 -4.59 7.07 -4.82
N ALA A 166 -3.63 6.45 -4.13
CA ALA A 166 -3.03 5.19 -4.54
C ALA A 166 -4.00 4.00 -4.54
N GLY A 167 -5.03 4.02 -3.70
CA GLY A 167 -6.04 2.96 -3.68
C GLY A 167 -7.14 3.10 -4.74
N LEU A 168 -7.43 4.32 -5.22
CA LEU A 168 -8.48 4.54 -6.22
C LEU A 168 -7.93 4.72 -7.64
N ASN A 169 -6.70 5.18 -7.79
CA ASN A 169 -6.11 5.46 -9.11
C ASN A 169 -5.96 4.21 -9.98
N ASP A 170 -5.65 3.04 -9.41
CA ASP A 170 -5.47 1.78 -10.12
C ASP A 170 -6.80 1.37 -10.80
N GLY A 171 -7.91 1.48 -10.06
CA GLY A 171 -9.25 1.26 -10.64
C GLY A 171 -9.64 2.29 -11.71
N LEU A 172 -9.14 3.53 -11.61
CA LEU A 172 -9.50 4.64 -12.50
C LEU A 172 -8.54 4.85 -13.67
N ALA A 173 -7.38 4.18 -13.70
CA ALA A 173 -6.47 4.20 -14.85
C ALA A 173 -6.91 3.25 -15.95
N PHE A 174 -7.55 2.15 -15.57
CA PHE A 174 -7.98 1.12 -16.52
C PHE A 174 -8.84 1.64 -17.68
N PRO A 175 -9.79 2.60 -17.50
CA PRO A 175 -10.46 3.24 -18.63
C PRO A 175 -9.49 3.80 -19.69
N PHE A 176 -8.38 4.40 -19.28
CA PHE A 176 -7.42 4.99 -20.21
C PHE A 176 -6.55 3.93 -20.90
N VAL A 177 -6.27 2.82 -20.21
CA VAL A 177 -5.62 1.63 -20.81
C VAL A 177 -6.54 1.04 -21.88
N LEU A 178 -7.82 0.85 -21.57
CA LEU A 178 -8.83 0.37 -22.53
C LEU A 178 -9.04 1.36 -23.68
N ALA A 179 -8.98 2.67 -23.43
CA ALA A 179 -9.00 3.67 -24.48
C ALA A 179 -7.82 3.45 -25.43
N ALA A 180 -6.59 3.31 -24.91
CA ALA A 180 -5.41 3.10 -25.73
C ALA A 180 -5.51 1.82 -26.59
N LEU A 181 -6.04 0.73 -26.03
CA LEU A 181 -6.32 -0.51 -26.74
C LEU A 181 -7.36 -0.31 -27.85
N ALA A 182 -8.48 0.36 -27.55
CA ALA A 182 -9.52 0.66 -28.54
C ALA A 182 -8.98 1.54 -29.68
N LEU A 183 -8.12 2.51 -29.36
CA LEU A 183 -7.46 3.38 -30.34
C LEU A 183 -6.46 2.60 -31.20
N ALA A 184 -5.72 1.66 -30.62
CA ALA A 184 -4.85 0.76 -31.37
C ALA A 184 -5.65 -0.12 -32.34
N ALA A 185 -6.75 -0.72 -31.87
CA ALA A 185 -7.62 -1.57 -32.68
C ALA A 185 -8.34 -0.78 -33.80
N ALA A 186 -8.70 0.48 -33.56
CA ALA A 186 -9.38 1.31 -34.54
C ALA A 186 -8.45 1.89 -35.65
N GLY A 187 -7.13 1.88 -35.46
CA GLY A 187 -6.15 2.34 -36.45
C GLY A 187 -6.34 3.82 -36.82
N ASN A 188 -6.66 4.13 -38.08
CA ASN A 188 -6.98 5.49 -38.55
C ASN A 188 -8.49 5.75 -38.71
N SER A 189 -9.34 4.78 -38.41
CA SER A 189 -10.78 4.79 -38.72
C SER A 189 -11.64 5.32 -37.58
N TRP A 190 -11.22 6.41 -36.93
CA TRP A 190 -11.84 6.86 -35.68
C TRP A 190 -13.12 7.65 -35.98
N THR A 191 -14.27 7.10 -35.59
CA THR A 191 -15.56 7.78 -35.65
C THR A 191 -15.90 8.40 -34.29
N GLY A 192 -16.50 9.60 -34.24
CA GLY A 192 -16.83 10.26 -32.97
C GLY A 192 -17.67 9.43 -31.98
N GLY A 193 -18.33 8.36 -32.44
CA GLY A 193 -19.06 7.40 -31.60
C GLY A 193 -18.20 6.58 -30.65
N TRP A 194 -16.91 6.34 -30.95
CA TRP A 194 -16.03 5.56 -30.07
C TRP A 194 -15.84 6.23 -28.70
N MET A 195 -15.69 7.56 -28.69
CA MET A 195 -15.48 8.33 -27.45
C MET A 195 -16.73 8.30 -26.58
N VAL A 196 -17.92 8.40 -27.18
CA VAL A 196 -19.19 8.28 -26.46
C VAL A 196 -19.35 6.89 -25.86
N HIS A 197 -19.02 5.85 -26.64
CA HIS A 197 -19.03 4.47 -26.14
C HIS A 197 -18.07 4.32 -24.97
N TRP A 198 -16.81 4.73 -25.11
CA TRP A 198 -15.80 4.65 -24.06
C TRP A 198 -16.22 5.37 -22.76
N VAL A 199 -16.74 6.61 -22.85
CA VAL A 199 -17.24 7.32 -21.65
C VAL A 199 -18.40 6.56 -21.03
N TRP A 200 -19.31 6.03 -21.82
CA TRP A 200 -20.51 5.37 -21.31
C TRP A 200 -20.22 3.98 -20.71
N SER A 201 -19.54 3.10 -21.46
CA SER A 201 -19.26 1.73 -21.07
C SER A 201 -18.10 1.68 -20.09
N ASP A 202 -16.91 2.10 -20.51
CA ASP A 202 -15.67 1.89 -19.76
C ASP A 202 -15.59 2.86 -18.57
N VAL A 203 -15.94 4.13 -18.73
CA VAL A 203 -15.90 5.07 -17.61
C VAL A 203 -17.12 4.90 -16.71
N LEU A 204 -18.35 5.13 -17.19
CA LEU A 204 -19.50 5.21 -16.28
C LEU A 204 -19.99 3.83 -15.78
N ILE A 205 -20.25 2.89 -16.68
CA ILE A 205 -20.85 1.60 -16.30
C ILE A 205 -19.88 0.75 -15.48
N ARG A 206 -18.65 0.53 -15.96
CA ARG A 206 -17.70 -0.35 -15.24
C ARG A 206 -17.30 0.19 -13.86
N ILE A 207 -17.16 1.51 -13.72
CA ILE A 207 -16.96 2.17 -12.41
C ILE A 207 -18.19 1.93 -11.52
N ALA A 208 -19.41 2.16 -12.04
CA ALA A 208 -20.63 1.96 -11.26
C ALA A 208 -20.78 0.51 -10.79
N VAL A 209 -20.50 -0.48 -11.66
CA VAL A 209 -20.50 -1.89 -11.29
C VAL A 209 -19.43 -2.18 -10.22
N GLY A 210 -18.21 -1.68 -10.38
CA GLY A 210 -17.14 -1.85 -9.39
C GLY A 210 -17.49 -1.29 -8.01
N VAL A 211 -18.04 -0.07 -7.97
CA VAL A 211 -18.47 0.56 -6.71
C VAL A 211 -19.64 -0.18 -6.08
N THR A 212 -20.68 -0.52 -6.86
CA THR A 212 -21.88 -1.16 -6.33
C THR A 212 -21.62 -2.59 -5.87
N ALA A 213 -20.85 -3.38 -6.64
CA ALA A 213 -20.42 -4.72 -6.25
C ALA A 213 -19.53 -4.69 -5.01
N GLY A 214 -18.54 -3.80 -4.96
CA GLY A 214 -17.66 -3.64 -3.79
C GLY A 214 -18.43 -3.25 -2.52
N LEU A 215 -19.38 -2.31 -2.63
CA LEU A 215 -20.24 -1.93 -1.50
C LEU A 215 -21.13 -3.10 -1.05
N ALA A 216 -21.72 -3.84 -1.98
CA ALA A 216 -22.58 -4.98 -1.68
C ALA A 216 -21.81 -6.10 -0.97
N ILE A 217 -20.62 -6.45 -1.49
CA ILE A 217 -19.75 -7.49 -0.94
C ILE A 217 -19.21 -7.07 0.42
N GLY A 218 -18.68 -5.86 0.55
CA GLY A 218 -18.18 -5.33 1.83
C GLY A 218 -19.28 -5.22 2.89
N PHE A 219 -20.50 -4.82 2.51
CA PHE A 219 -21.65 -4.82 3.42
C PHE A 219 -22.06 -6.23 3.85
N LEU A 220 -22.14 -7.18 2.91
CA LEU A 220 -22.51 -8.56 3.19
C LEU A 220 -21.49 -9.25 4.10
N LEU A 221 -20.20 -9.12 3.78
CA LEU A 221 -19.11 -9.65 4.60
C LEU A 221 -19.06 -8.96 5.96
N GLY A 222 -19.19 -7.63 6.02
CA GLY A 222 -19.25 -6.91 7.30
C GLY A 222 -20.42 -7.38 8.17
N ARG A 223 -21.58 -7.67 7.58
CA ARG A 223 -22.72 -8.24 8.30
C ARG A 223 -22.44 -9.68 8.77
N LEU A 224 -21.87 -10.52 7.91
CA LEU A 224 -21.55 -11.91 8.21
C LEU A 224 -20.52 -12.02 9.35
N LEU A 225 -19.45 -11.25 9.26
CA LEU A 225 -18.30 -11.31 10.18
C LEU A 225 -18.59 -10.64 11.52
N PHE A 226 -19.25 -9.48 11.53
CA PHE A 226 -19.41 -8.66 12.75
C PHE A 226 -20.80 -8.74 13.39
N ARG A 227 -21.86 -9.07 12.63
CA ARG A 227 -23.26 -9.04 13.11
C ARG A 227 -23.92 -10.41 13.21
N SER A 228 -23.27 -11.49 12.76
CA SER A 228 -23.83 -12.83 12.86
C SER A 228 -23.91 -13.32 14.32
N ARG A 229 -25.06 -13.91 14.68
CA ARG A 229 -25.33 -14.51 15.99
C ARG A 229 -24.77 -15.93 16.12
N ALA A 230 -24.32 -16.54 15.02
CA ALA A 230 -23.74 -17.88 15.03
C ALA A 230 -22.27 -17.82 15.45
N LYS A 231 -21.95 -18.36 16.63
CA LYS A 231 -20.59 -18.44 17.19
C LYS A 231 -19.51 -18.97 16.22
N PRO A 232 -19.74 -20.00 15.37
CA PRO A 232 -18.70 -20.48 14.45
C PRO A 232 -18.52 -19.61 13.19
N LEU A 233 -19.49 -18.74 12.84
CA LEU A 233 -19.38 -17.80 11.71
C LEU A 233 -18.83 -16.43 12.14
N ARG A 234 -18.63 -16.23 13.46
CA ARG A 234 -17.80 -15.14 13.99
C ARG A 234 -16.33 -15.52 13.82
N LEU A 235 -15.87 -15.55 12.56
CA LEU A 235 -14.45 -15.56 12.21
C LEU A 235 -13.68 -14.38 12.86
N ALA A 236 -14.42 -13.37 13.34
CA ALA A 236 -13.94 -12.30 14.20
C ALA A 236 -13.31 -12.76 15.53
N GLU A 237 -13.69 -13.92 16.08
CA GLU A 237 -13.12 -14.44 17.33
C GLU A 237 -11.80 -15.21 17.11
N GLN A 238 -11.45 -15.55 15.86
CA GLN A 238 -10.25 -16.34 15.53
C GLN A 238 -9.10 -15.51 14.92
N GLY A 239 -9.30 -14.22 14.60
CA GLY A 239 -8.22 -13.37 14.09
C GLY A 239 -7.60 -13.91 12.79
N GLU A 240 -8.41 -14.49 11.91
CA GLU A 240 -7.90 -15.10 10.69
C GLU A 240 -7.71 -14.04 9.61
N GLY A 241 -6.46 -13.64 9.37
CA GLY A 241 -6.08 -12.74 8.27
C GLY A 241 -6.53 -13.23 6.88
N PHE A 242 -6.79 -14.53 6.74
CA PHE A 242 -7.35 -15.15 5.54
C PHE A 242 -8.68 -14.53 5.08
N VAL A 243 -9.47 -13.96 5.98
CA VAL A 243 -10.72 -13.27 5.61
C VAL A 243 -10.46 -12.08 4.71
N ALA A 244 -9.33 -11.39 4.88
CA ALA A 244 -8.96 -10.28 4.00
C ALA A 244 -8.68 -10.77 2.58
N LEU A 245 -7.92 -11.87 2.42
CA LEU A 245 -7.67 -12.47 1.11
C LEU A 245 -8.95 -13.02 0.48
N ALA A 246 -9.80 -13.69 1.26
CA ALA A 246 -11.09 -14.17 0.77
C ALA A 246 -11.97 -13.01 0.29
N ALA A 247 -12.02 -11.90 1.04
CA ALA A 247 -12.73 -10.69 0.64
C ALA A 247 -12.14 -10.09 -0.65
N THR A 248 -10.81 -10.07 -0.79
CA THR A 248 -10.11 -9.60 -1.99
C THR A 248 -10.53 -10.41 -3.21
N PHE A 249 -10.37 -11.74 -3.17
CA PHE A 249 -10.69 -12.60 -4.31
C PHE A 249 -12.19 -12.61 -4.64
N LEU A 250 -13.04 -12.59 -3.62
CA LEU A 250 -14.50 -12.53 -3.82
C LEU A 250 -14.89 -11.20 -4.47
N ALA A 251 -14.39 -10.06 -3.96
CA ALA A 251 -14.67 -8.75 -4.53
C ALA A 251 -14.17 -8.61 -5.97
N TYR A 252 -12.94 -9.05 -6.22
CA TYR A 252 -12.34 -9.01 -7.55
C TYR A 252 -13.09 -9.89 -8.54
N GLY A 253 -13.18 -11.20 -8.26
CA GLY A 253 -13.70 -12.19 -9.19
C GLY A 253 -15.20 -12.03 -9.51
N LEU A 254 -16.04 -11.71 -8.51
CA LEU A 254 -17.47 -11.44 -8.79
C LEU A 254 -17.66 -10.17 -9.61
N THR A 255 -16.90 -9.12 -9.33
CA THR A 255 -17.02 -7.85 -10.05
C THR A 255 -16.53 -8.00 -11.48
N GLU A 256 -15.43 -8.71 -11.69
CA GLU A 256 -14.89 -9.00 -13.01
C GLU A 256 -15.86 -9.87 -13.83
N ALA A 257 -16.49 -10.88 -13.21
CA ALA A 257 -17.55 -11.65 -13.86
C ALA A 257 -18.76 -10.80 -14.28
N LEU A 258 -19.02 -9.70 -13.57
CA LEU A 258 -20.03 -8.69 -13.91
C LEU A 258 -19.50 -7.62 -14.88
N HIS A 259 -18.30 -7.80 -15.44
CA HIS A 259 -17.62 -6.87 -16.33
C HIS A 259 -17.34 -5.48 -15.71
N GLY A 260 -17.29 -5.39 -14.38
CA GLY A 260 -16.92 -4.18 -13.65
C GLY A 260 -15.43 -4.10 -13.33
N TYR A 261 -15.01 -2.98 -12.75
CA TYR A 261 -13.62 -2.83 -12.29
C TYR A 261 -13.37 -3.53 -10.96
N GLY A 262 -12.80 -4.73 -11.02
CA GLY A 262 -12.45 -5.56 -9.87
C GLY A 262 -11.52 -4.85 -8.88
N PHE A 263 -10.48 -4.16 -9.36
CA PHE A 263 -9.58 -3.35 -8.53
C PHE A 263 -10.33 -2.33 -7.66
N LEU A 264 -11.25 -1.58 -8.29
CA LEU A 264 -12.09 -0.61 -7.59
C LEU A 264 -13.01 -1.29 -6.57
N ALA A 265 -13.61 -2.43 -6.93
CA ALA A 265 -14.45 -3.19 -6.02
C ALA A 265 -13.71 -3.70 -4.79
N VAL A 266 -12.46 -4.15 -4.94
CA VAL A 266 -11.60 -4.58 -3.82
C VAL A 266 -11.36 -3.43 -2.85
N PHE A 267 -10.95 -2.26 -3.36
CA PHE A 267 -10.71 -1.08 -2.52
C PHE A 267 -11.99 -0.62 -1.79
N VAL A 268 -13.12 -0.60 -2.49
CA VAL A 268 -14.43 -0.23 -1.91
C VAL A 268 -14.89 -1.25 -0.87
N THR A 269 -14.68 -2.55 -1.13
CA THR A 269 -14.95 -3.64 -0.18
C THR A 269 -14.14 -3.47 1.11
N ALA A 270 -12.85 -3.17 0.97
CA ALA A 270 -11.94 -2.94 2.08
C ALA A 270 -12.39 -1.75 2.96
N CYS A 271 -12.75 -0.63 2.34
CA CYS A 271 -13.27 0.54 3.05
C CYS A 271 -14.61 0.25 3.76
N ALA A 272 -15.49 -0.52 3.13
CA ALA A 272 -16.78 -0.92 3.72
C ALA A 272 -16.59 -1.87 4.91
N LEU A 273 -15.67 -2.83 4.82
CA LEU A 273 -15.29 -3.72 5.92
C LEU A 273 -14.69 -2.93 7.09
N ARG A 274 -13.77 -2.01 6.81
CA ARG A 274 -13.17 -1.11 7.81
C ARG A 274 -14.22 -0.31 8.56
N ARG A 275 -15.27 0.16 7.88
CA ARG A 275 -16.37 0.91 8.50
C ARG A 275 -17.33 0.03 9.31
N ALA A 276 -17.53 -1.22 8.90
CA ALA A 276 -18.45 -2.13 9.57
C ALA A 276 -17.94 -2.62 10.94
N GLU A 277 -16.63 -2.53 11.16
CA GLU A 277 -15.98 -2.97 12.38
C GLU A 277 -16.04 -1.89 13.49
N HIS A 278 -16.66 -2.23 14.62
CA HIS A 278 -16.69 -1.38 15.82
C HIS A 278 -15.66 -1.81 16.90
N SER A 279 -15.09 -3.01 16.80
CA SER A 279 -14.13 -3.56 17.78
C SER A 279 -12.70 -3.35 17.30
N HIS A 280 -11.85 -2.64 18.05
CA HIS A 280 -10.58 -2.06 17.58
C HIS A 280 -9.43 -3.05 17.21
N GLY A 281 -9.68 -4.37 17.19
CA GLY A 281 -8.64 -5.40 17.12
C GLY A 281 -8.58 -6.22 15.83
N TYR A 282 -9.70 -6.48 15.16
CA TYR A 282 -9.76 -7.44 14.05
C TYR A 282 -9.17 -6.86 12.76
N HIS A 283 -9.39 -5.57 12.52
CA HIS A 283 -8.79 -4.80 11.45
C HIS A 283 -7.27 -4.88 11.47
N ARG A 284 -6.66 -4.75 12.65
CA ARG A 284 -5.20 -4.80 12.79
C ARG A 284 -4.65 -6.14 12.32
N VAL A 285 -5.36 -7.23 12.62
CA VAL A 285 -4.96 -8.56 12.20
C VAL A 285 -5.09 -8.71 10.69
N MET A 286 -6.24 -8.34 10.11
CA MET A 286 -6.44 -8.35 8.65
C MET A 286 -5.39 -7.50 7.92
N HIS A 287 -5.20 -6.26 8.37
CA HIS A 287 -4.22 -5.33 7.79
C HIS A 287 -2.81 -5.90 7.90
N SER A 288 -2.38 -6.36 9.08
CA SER A 288 -1.04 -6.91 9.26
C SER A 288 -0.77 -8.14 8.39
N PHE A 289 -1.78 -8.98 8.17
CA PHE A 289 -1.67 -10.15 7.32
C PHE A 289 -1.58 -9.77 5.84
N VAL A 290 -2.44 -8.85 5.37
CA VAL A 290 -2.36 -8.31 4.01
C VAL A 290 -1.00 -7.67 3.77
N GLU A 291 -0.50 -6.87 4.71
CA GLU A 291 0.81 -6.20 4.64
C GLU A 291 1.97 -7.21 4.60
N GLN A 292 1.83 -8.39 5.21
CA GLN A 292 2.83 -9.47 5.12
C GLN A 292 2.83 -10.12 3.73
N ILE A 293 1.64 -10.42 3.18
CA ILE A 293 1.51 -11.00 1.84
C ILE A 293 1.98 -10.00 0.77
N GLU A 294 1.58 -8.75 0.89
CA GLU A 294 1.99 -7.64 0.02
C GLU A 294 3.52 -7.51 -0.01
N ARG A 295 4.18 -7.49 1.16
CA ARG A 295 5.65 -7.48 1.26
C ARG A 295 6.31 -8.65 0.56
N LEU A 296 5.76 -9.86 0.71
CA LEU A 296 6.29 -11.06 0.07
C LEU A 296 6.15 -10.99 -1.46
N LEU A 297 4.98 -10.61 -1.96
CA LEU A 297 4.71 -10.47 -3.39
C LEU A 297 5.57 -9.37 -4.02
N MET A 298 5.68 -8.22 -3.34
CA MET A 298 6.52 -7.11 -3.76
C MET A 298 8.00 -7.51 -3.81
N ALA A 299 8.50 -8.22 -2.80
CA ALA A 299 9.86 -8.73 -2.79
C ALA A 299 10.13 -9.65 -3.99
N LEU A 300 9.23 -10.59 -4.28
CA LEU A 300 9.33 -11.49 -5.43
C LEU A 300 9.35 -10.73 -6.76
N LEU A 301 8.47 -9.74 -6.92
CA LEU A 301 8.36 -8.95 -8.13
C LEU A 301 9.57 -8.04 -8.34
N LEU A 302 10.02 -7.32 -7.31
CA LEU A 302 11.19 -6.45 -7.41
C LEU A 302 12.47 -7.25 -7.63
N PHE A 303 12.57 -8.45 -7.06
CA PHE A 303 13.64 -9.37 -7.39
C PHE A 303 13.64 -9.73 -8.87
N ALA A 304 12.47 -10.12 -9.41
CA ALA A 304 12.31 -10.50 -10.81
C ALA A 304 12.61 -9.33 -11.77
N VAL A 305 12.15 -8.12 -11.43
CA VAL A 305 12.48 -6.88 -12.16
C VAL A 305 13.98 -6.60 -12.11
N GLY A 306 14.63 -6.76 -10.95
CA GLY A 306 16.08 -6.62 -10.82
C GLY A 306 16.84 -7.59 -11.72
N ALA A 307 16.42 -8.86 -11.77
CA ALA A 307 17.00 -9.87 -12.66
C ALA A 307 16.78 -9.52 -14.15
N TYR A 308 15.58 -9.07 -14.53
CA TYR A 308 15.27 -8.63 -15.90
C TYR A 308 16.14 -7.45 -16.35
N VAL A 309 16.38 -6.47 -15.47
CA VAL A 309 17.24 -5.34 -15.79
C VAL A 309 18.68 -5.80 -16.01
N ALA A 310 19.17 -6.74 -15.18
CA ALA A 310 20.51 -7.29 -15.29
C ALA A 310 20.70 -8.19 -16.52
N SER A 311 19.64 -8.84 -17.02
CA SER A 311 19.67 -9.65 -18.24
C SER A 311 19.63 -8.84 -19.54
N GLY A 312 19.51 -7.51 -19.45
CA GLY A 312 19.47 -6.62 -20.61
C GLY A 312 18.07 -6.10 -20.95
N GLY A 313 17.09 -6.18 -20.05
CA GLY A 313 15.73 -5.68 -20.26
C GLY A 313 15.61 -4.17 -20.57
N LEU A 314 16.67 -3.39 -20.35
CA LEU A 314 16.76 -1.99 -20.76
C LEU A 314 17.49 -1.77 -22.09
N ALA A 315 17.81 -2.83 -22.85
CA ALA A 315 18.54 -2.70 -24.12
C ALA A 315 17.77 -1.90 -25.18
N ALA A 316 16.44 -2.01 -25.19
CA ALA A 316 15.56 -1.22 -26.06
C ALA A 316 15.34 0.22 -25.58
N LEU A 317 15.89 0.62 -24.42
CA LEU A 317 15.68 1.95 -23.86
C LEU A 317 16.44 3.01 -24.68
N THR A 318 15.68 3.86 -25.39
CA THR A 318 16.24 5.04 -26.04
C THR A 318 16.47 6.17 -25.03
N TRP A 319 17.43 7.06 -25.30
CA TRP A 319 17.64 8.25 -24.46
C TRP A 319 16.38 9.13 -24.41
N LYS A 320 15.59 9.14 -25.49
CA LYS A 320 14.30 9.83 -25.58
C LYS A 320 13.27 9.21 -24.63
N GLY A 321 13.19 7.87 -24.61
CA GLY A 321 12.38 7.12 -23.65
C GLY A 321 12.77 7.38 -22.20
N ALA A 322 14.08 7.37 -21.91
CA ALA A 322 14.60 7.74 -20.60
C ALA A 322 14.23 9.19 -20.21
N ALA A 323 14.30 10.13 -21.17
CA ALA A 323 13.89 11.51 -20.96
C ALA A 323 12.40 11.64 -20.60
N VAL A 324 11.52 10.86 -21.23
CA VAL A 324 10.08 10.83 -20.85
C VAL A 324 9.90 10.34 -19.41
N GLY A 325 10.57 9.25 -19.03
CA GLY A 325 10.54 8.75 -17.65
C GLY A 325 11.04 9.78 -16.64
N VAL A 326 12.13 10.48 -16.93
CA VAL A 326 12.66 11.54 -16.05
C VAL A 326 11.73 12.76 -16.00
N LEU A 327 11.21 13.19 -17.15
CA LEU A 327 10.28 14.32 -17.26
C LEU A 327 8.98 14.06 -16.49
N LEU A 328 8.50 12.81 -16.51
CA LEU A 328 7.34 12.37 -15.74
C LEU A 328 7.52 12.66 -14.24
N HIS A 329 8.67 12.25 -13.68
CA HIS A 329 8.94 12.36 -12.25
C HIS A 329 9.32 13.77 -11.80
N LEU A 330 10.15 14.47 -12.58
CA LEU A 330 10.72 15.76 -12.15
C LEU A 330 9.85 16.96 -12.50
N LEU A 331 9.02 16.86 -13.54
CA LEU A 331 8.22 17.99 -14.02
C LEU A 331 6.73 17.67 -14.07
N ILE A 332 6.33 16.65 -14.84
CA ILE A 332 4.92 16.44 -15.16
C ILE A 332 4.11 16.16 -13.89
N ARG A 333 4.56 15.21 -13.06
CA ARG A 333 3.85 14.85 -11.83
C ARG A 333 3.86 15.96 -10.76
N PRO A 334 5.01 16.58 -10.42
CA PRO A 334 5.00 17.73 -9.52
C PRO A 334 4.13 18.88 -10.01
N ALA A 335 4.16 19.19 -11.32
CA ALA A 335 3.35 20.25 -11.90
C ALA A 335 1.85 19.91 -11.88
N SER A 336 1.46 18.71 -12.31
CA SER A 336 0.06 18.28 -12.34
C SER A 336 -0.53 18.20 -10.93
N GLY A 337 0.22 17.63 -9.97
CA GLY A 337 -0.17 17.57 -8.56
C GLY A 337 -0.27 18.96 -7.92
N TRP A 338 0.67 19.86 -8.21
CA TRP A 338 0.63 21.22 -7.70
C TRP A 338 -0.55 22.01 -8.26
N LEU A 339 -0.76 21.97 -9.58
CA LEU A 339 -1.90 22.60 -10.26
C LEU A 339 -3.22 22.08 -9.68
N ALA A 340 -3.32 20.76 -9.49
CA ALA A 340 -4.48 20.14 -8.89
C ALA A 340 -4.72 20.59 -7.44
N GLN A 341 -3.69 20.98 -6.70
CA GLN A 341 -3.76 21.37 -5.29
C GLN A 341 -3.65 22.89 -5.03
N LEU A 342 -3.62 23.75 -6.07
CA LEU A 342 -3.54 25.21 -5.90
C LEU A 342 -4.59 25.80 -4.95
N ARG A 343 -5.79 25.20 -4.93
CA ARG A 343 -6.91 25.55 -4.03
C ARG A 343 -7.26 24.42 -3.06
N GLY A 344 -6.36 23.46 -2.85
CA GLY A 344 -6.58 22.27 -2.05
C GLY A 344 -6.51 22.55 -0.55
N PRO A 345 -6.98 21.62 0.30
CA PRO A 345 -6.72 21.70 1.74
C PRO A 345 -5.22 21.54 2.04
N GLY A 346 -4.77 22.00 3.21
CA GLY A 346 -3.39 21.86 3.67
C GLY A 346 -2.45 23.02 3.31
N ARG A 347 -1.25 22.99 3.88
CA ARG A 347 -0.19 24.01 3.72
C ARG A 347 0.54 23.87 2.38
N PRO A 348 1.17 24.94 1.86
CA PRO A 348 1.95 24.86 0.63
C PRO A 348 3.00 23.73 0.62
N ASN A 349 3.67 23.46 1.75
CA ASN A 349 4.67 22.39 1.82
C ASN A 349 4.03 20.99 1.82
N GLU A 350 2.86 20.83 2.44
CA GLU A 350 2.10 19.57 2.40
C GLU A 350 1.60 19.30 0.98
N ARG A 351 1.13 20.33 0.28
CA ARG A 351 0.73 20.25 -1.13
C ARG A 351 1.91 19.91 -2.04
N ALA A 352 3.08 20.49 -1.79
CA ALA A 352 4.29 20.16 -2.53
C ALA A 352 4.71 18.70 -2.29
N ALA A 353 4.63 18.23 -1.05
CA ALA A 353 4.89 16.83 -0.73
C ALA A 353 3.91 15.90 -1.47
N ILE A 354 2.60 16.17 -1.40
CA ILE A 354 1.58 15.38 -2.13
C ILE A 354 1.84 15.38 -3.65
N ALA A 355 2.21 16.53 -4.20
CA ALA A 355 2.50 16.67 -5.63
C ALA A 355 3.74 15.88 -6.07
N CYS A 356 4.79 15.85 -5.25
CA CYS A 356 6.05 15.19 -5.57
C CYS A 356 6.03 13.68 -5.27
N PHE A 357 5.33 13.21 -4.23
CA PHE A 357 5.35 11.80 -3.79
C PHE A 357 4.34 10.92 -4.55
N GLY A 358 4.41 10.93 -5.88
CA GLY A 358 3.65 10.02 -6.75
C GLY A 358 4.49 8.82 -7.19
N ILE A 359 4.79 7.91 -6.26
CA ILE A 359 5.66 6.75 -6.53
C ILE A 359 4.99 5.85 -7.56
N ARG A 360 5.63 5.63 -8.71
CA ARG A 360 5.24 4.61 -9.69
C ARG A 360 5.76 3.25 -9.27
N GLY A 361 4.98 2.22 -9.53
CA GLY A 361 5.30 0.88 -9.04
C GLY A 361 4.68 -0.24 -9.83
N ILE A 362 4.36 -1.30 -9.11
CA ILE A 362 4.05 -2.63 -9.62
C ILE A 362 2.80 -2.63 -10.50
N GLY A 363 1.81 -1.79 -10.17
CA GLY A 363 0.61 -1.63 -11.00
C GLY A 363 0.91 -1.29 -12.46
N SER A 364 1.97 -0.50 -12.72
CA SER A 364 2.39 -0.19 -14.09
C SER A 364 2.83 -1.46 -14.86
N LEU A 365 3.45 -2.43 -14.19
CA LEU A 365 3.85 -3.69 -14.84
C LEU A 365 2.62 -4.56 -15.17
N PHE A 366 1.62 -4.56 -14.29
CA PHE A 366 0.33 -5.22 -14.55
C PHE A 366 -0.36 -4.64 -15.78
N TYR A 367 -0.57 -3.32 -15.82
CA TYR A 367 -1.32 -2.69 -16.93
C TYR A 367 -0.61 -2.87 -18.27
N LEU A 368 0.73 -2.85 -18.28
CA LEU A 368 1.48 -3.12 -19.50
C LEU A 368 1.34 -4.58 -19.95
N ALA A 369 1.52 -5.54 -19.03
CA ALA A 369 1.36 -6.96 -19.33
C ALA A 369 -0.06 -7.29 -19.82
N TYR A 370 -1.08 -6.70 -19.19
CA TYR A 370 -2.48 -6.82 -19.61
C TYR A 370 -2.67 -6.27 -21.04
N ALA A 371 -2.24 -5.03 -21.29
CA ALA A 371 -2.43 -4.38 -22.57
C ALA A 371 -1.68 -5.11 -23.70
N CYS A 372 -0.44 -5.54 -23.49
CA CYS A 372 0.31 -6.33 -24.46
C CYS A 372 -0.27 -7.74 -24.69
N GLY A 373 -1.08 -8.25 -23.75
CA GLY A 373 -1.82 -9.50 -23.92
C GLY A 373 -3.06 -9.35 -24.81
N GLU A 374 -3.74 -8.21 -24.71
CA GLU A 374 -5.00 -7.92 -25.41
C GLU A 374 -4.81 -7.19 -26.75
N GLY A 375 -3.75 -6.39 -26.88
CA GLY A 375 -3.48 -5.54 -28.02
C GLY A 375 -2.22 -5.92 -28.78
N GLU A 376 -2.24 -5.71 -30.10
CA GLU A 376 -1.08 -5.90 -30.96
C GLU A 376 -0.29 -4.59 -31.09
N PHE A 377 0.75 -4.44 -30.27
CA PHE A 377 1.64 -3.25 -30.30
C PHE A 377 2.93 -3.48 -31.11
N GLY A 378 3.19 -4.72 -31.54
CA GLY A 378 4.26 -5.07 -32.47
C GLY A 378 5.63 -4.56 -32.04
N VAL A 379 6.25 -3.76 -32.91
CA VAL A 379 7.63 -3.25 -32.73
C VAL A 379 7.80 -2.38 -31.48
N TYR A 380 6.72 -1.80 -30.96
CA TYR A 380 6.79 -0.89 -29.81
C TYR A 380 6.79 -1.62 -28.46
N GLU A 381 6.48 -2.91 -28.40
CA GLU A 381 6.31 -3.64 -27.14
C GLU A 381 7.59 -3.62 -26.28
N GLU A 382 8.73 -4.00 -26.85
CA GLU A 382 10.01 -4.00 -26.13
C GLU A 382 10.43 -2.59 -25.67
N GLU A 383 10.20 -1.56 -26.50
CA GLU A 383 10.52 -0.18 -26.15
C GLU A 383 9.60 0.33 -25.02
N MET A 384 8.30 0.00 -25.05
CA MET A 384 7.37 0.31 -23.96
C MET A 384 7.79 -0.34 -22.64
N TRP A 385 8.15 -1.62 -22.66
CA TRP A 385 8.66 -2.32 -21.49
C TRP A 385 9.90 -1.65 -20.92
N ALA A 386 10.87 -1.30 -21.77
CA ALA A 386 12.08 -0.62 -21.35
C ALA A 386 11.79 0.75 -20.71
N VAL A 387 10.90 1.56 -21.32
CA VAL A 387 10.51 2.88 -20.79
C VAL A 387 9.76 2.75 -19.47
N VAL A 388 8.82 1.81 -19.37
CA VAL A 388 8.00 1.61 -18.17
C VAL A 388 8.85 1.09 -17.01
N VAL A 389 9.68 0.07 -17.25
CA VAL A 389 10.59 -0.46 -16.23
C VAL A 389 11.59 0.61 -15.80
N PHE A 390 12.16 1.38 -16.74
CA PHE A 390 13.05 2.48 -16.39
C PHE A 390 12.38 3.56 -15.53
N ALA A 391 11.13 3.92 -15.86
CA ALA A 391 10.35 4.86 -15.07
C ALA A 391 10.08 4.34 -13.65
N VAL A 392 9.71 3.06 -13.51
CA VAL A 392 9.53 2.41 -12.20
C VAL A 392 10.83 2.36 -11.40
N LEU A 393 11.95 1.98 -12.00
CA LEU A 393 13.26 1.98 -11.34
C LEU A 393 13.66 3.38 -10.85
N THR A 394 13.51 4.38 -11.73
CA THR A 394 13.82 5.78 -11.40
C THR A 394 12.92 6.25 -10.26
N SER A 395 11.63 5.91 -10.29
CA SER A 395 10.70 6.20 -9.20
C SER A 395 11.14 5.59 -7.87
N VAL A 396 11.45 4.28 -7.86
CA VAL A 396 11.85 3.55 -6.65
C VAL A 396 13.12 4.13 -6.05
N VAL A 397 14.12 4.44 -6.86
CA VAL A 397 15.40 5.00 -6.40
C VAL A 397 15.22 6.43 -5.90
N VAL A 398 14.61 7.31 -6.70
CA VAL A 398 14.45 8.73 -6.36
C VAL A 398 13.61 8.90 -5.10
N HIS A 399 12.46 8.24 -5.02
CA HIS A 399 11.58 8.37 -3.86
C HIS A 399 12.09 7.58 -2.65
N GLY A 400 12.70 6.41 -2.86
CA GLY A 400 13.29 5.60 -1.80
C GLY A 400 14.38 6.36 -1.03
N VAL A 401 15.19 7.17 -1.72
CA VAL A 401 16.20 8.03 -1.09
C VAL A 401 15.58 9.32 -0.54
N ALA A 402 14.61 9.91 -1.23
CA ALA A 402 14.03 11.21 -0.86
C ALA A 402 13.01 11.16 0.30
N ALA A 403 12.39 10.02 0.57
CA ALA A 403 11.26 9.99 1.50
C ALA A 403 11.64 10.21 2.96
N ALA A 404 12.62 9.48 3.50
CA ALA A 404 13.07 9.64 4.88
C ALA A 404 13.48 11.08 5.26
N PRO A 405 14.27 11.82 4.45
CA PRO A 405 14.61 13.21 4.78
C PRO A 405 13.40 14.15 4.69
N VAL A 406 12.49 13.93 3.72
CA VAL A 406 11.33 14.82 3.55
C VAL A 406 10.27 14.61 4.63
N THR A 407 9.97 13.37 5.02
CA THR A 407 9.06 13.10 6.14
C THR A 407 9.61 13.68 7.44
N SER A 408 10.89 13.46 7.73
CA SER A 408 11.58 14.05 8.89
C SER A 408 11.51 15.58 8.90
N TYR A 409 11.62 16.23 7.74
CA TYR A 409 11.50 17.68 7.61
C TYR A 409 10.07 18.16 7.89
N LEU A 410 9.06 17.47 7.34
CA LEU A 410 7.65 17.81 7.56
C LEU A 410 7.26 17.62 9.03
N ASP A 411 7.66 16.53 9.66
CA ASP A 411 7.36 16.22 11.06
C ASP A 411 7.96 17.26 12.02
N ARG A 412 9.22 17.64 11.79
CA ARG A 412 9.89 18.72 12.57
C ARG A 412 9.16 20.06 12.44
N ARG A 413 8.53 20.33 11.30
CA ARG A 413 7.79 21.56 11.06
C ARG A 413 6.39 21.52 11.66
N SER A 414 5.74 20.36 11.63
CA SER A 414 4.45 20.12 12.30
C SER A 414 4.56 20.16 13.82
N ALA A 415 5.67 19.65 14.39
CA ALA A 415 5.92 19.69 15.84
C ALA A 415 6.23 21.10 16.39
N ARG A 416 6.62 22.05 15.53
CA ARG A 416 6.93 23.43 15.91
C ARG A 416 5.72 24.37 15.91
N ASP A 417 4.52 23.86 15.68
CA ASP A 417 3.31 24.66 15.57
C ASP A 417 2.38 24.45 16.78
N PRO A 418 2.34 25.39 17.75
CA PRO A 418 1.51 25.29 18.94
C PRO A 418 0.00 25.29 18.65
N LEU A 419 -0.42 25.72 17.46
CA LEU A 419 -1.84 25.91 17.10
C LEU A 419 -2.56 24.59 16.74
N ARG A 420 -1.86 23.45 16.70
CA ARG A 420 -2.47 22.11 16.56
C ARG A 420 -3.02 21.56 17.88
N GLU A 421 -2.74 22.20 19.02
CA GLU A 421 -3.51 21.97 20.25
C GLU A 421 -4.90 22.61 20.10
N ARG A 422 -5.83 21.90 19.48
CA ARG A 422 -7.24 22.27 19.57
C ARG A 422 -7.67 22.17 21.06
N PRO A 423 -8.26 23.21 21.65
CA PRO A 423 -8.70 23.17 23.04
C PRO A 423 -9.94 22.28 23.13
N GLY A 424 -9.79 21.07 23.66
CA GLY A 424 -10.88 20.11 23.69
C GLY A 424 -10.57 18.79 24.37
N HIS A 425 -9.73 18.79 25.41
CA HIS A 425 -9.87 17.77 26.45
C HIS A 425 -9.24 18.31 27.73
N GLU A 426 -10.10 18.74 28.66
CA GLU A 426 -9.71 18.78 30.07
C GLU A 426 -9.06 17.44 30.39
N ARG A 427 -7.80 17.49 30.85
CA ARG A 427 -7.20 16.37 31.56
C ARG A 427 -8.08 16.14 32.78
N VAL A 428 -9.00 15.18 32.69
CA VAL A 428 -9.70 14.67 33.86
C VAL A 428 -8.60 14.16 34.80
N PRO A 429 -8.40 14.76 35.99
CA PRO A 429 -7.42 14.25 36.92
C PRO A 429 -7.91 12.86 37.34
N GLY A 430 -7.07 11.85 37.13
CA GLY A 430 -7.36 10.48 37.50
C GLY A 430 -7.82 10.41 38.95
N ARG A 431 -9.08 10.02 39.16
CA ARG A 431 -9.58 9.59 40.46
C ARG A 431 -9.02 8.20 40.76
N GLY A 432 -8.28 8.09 41.85
CA GLY A 432 -8.25 6.87 42.67
C GLY A 432 -7.00 6.02 42.56
N GLY A 433 -6.00 6.35 43.36
CA GLY A 433 -4.90 5.46 43.73
C GLY A 433 -4.30 5.94 45.04
N GLY A 434 -5.00 5.66 46.15
CA GLY A 434 -4.55 6.07 47.49
C GLY A 434 -3.25 5.36 47.87
N THR A 435 -2.31 6.12 48.43
CA THR A 435 -1.28 5.59 49.32
C THR A 435 -0.66 6.74 50.12
N HIS A 436 -0.97 6.72 51.42
CA HIS A 436 -0.20 7.25 52.55
C HIS A 436 0.62 8.53 52.38
N GLN A 437 0.01 9.61 52.86
CA GLN A 437 0.66 10.81 53.42
C GLN A 437 1.73 10.39 54.45
N ARG A 438 3.01 10.67 54.16
CA ARG A 438 4.09 10.69 55.14
C ARG A 438 4.21 12.11 55.67
N ALA A 439 3.76 12.33 56.90
CA ALA A 439 4.04 13.53 57.66
C ALA A 439 5.52 13.55 58.04
N GLU A 440 6.22 14.61 57.69
CA GLU A 440 7.55 14.93 58.21
C GLU A 440 7.42 15.35 59.68
N VAL A 441 7.91 14.50 60.57
CA VAL A 441 8.17 14.84 61.97
C VAL A 441 9.69 14.86 62.15
N ARG A 442 10.23 16.05 62.43
CA ARG A 442 11.61 16.24 62.91
C ARG A 442 11.80 15.54 64.26
N PRO A 443 12.98 14.97 64.53
CA PRO A 443 13.46 14.87 65.90
C PRO A 443 14.78 15.63 66.10
N GLY A 444 14.85 16.37 67.21
CA GLY A 444 16.09 16.84 67.83
C GLY A 444 16.81 15.73 68.61
N PRO A 445 17.97 16.03 69.22
CA PRO A 445 19.10 15.10 69.29
C PRO A 445 19.19 14.29 70.59
N GLY A 446 19.82 13.12 70.51
CA GLY A 446 20.28 12.33 71.66
C GLY A 446 20.56 10.86 71.28
N GLY A 447 21.84 10.46 71.22
CA GLY A 447 22.21 9.03 71.23
C GLY A 447 22.35 8.52 72.66
N PRO A 448 23.09 7.42 72.91
CA PRO A 448 23.32 6.21 72.11
C PRO A 448 23.05 4.91 72.93
N GLU A 449 22.86 3.76 72.27
CA GLU A 449 23.15 2.37 72.76
C GLU A 449 22.58 1.36 71.73
N ALA A 450 23.37 0.66 70.92
CA ALA A 450 24.17 -0.54 71.21
C ALA A 450 23.32 -1.76 71.64
N VAL A 451 23.23 -2.78 70.76
CA VAL A 451 23.38 -4.25 71.00
C VAL A 451 22.78 -5.01 69.80
N GLY A 452 23.57 -5.95 69.26
CA GLY A 452 23.26 -6.74 68.06
C GLY A 452 22.56 -8.09 68.32
N PRO A 453 22.92 -9.17 67.61
CA PRO A 453 21.99 -9.85 66.70
C PRO A 453 21.79 -11.36 66.98
N GLY A 454 20.83 -11.98 66.29
CA GLY A 454 20.66 -13.45 66.22
C GLY A 454 19.19 -13.86 66.37
N GLY A 455 18.64 -14.86 65.70
CA GLY A 455 19.14 -15.83 64.74
C GLY A 455 18.00 -16.80 64.37
N SER A 456 18.23 -17.59 63.32
CA SER A 456 17.71 -18.96 63.08
C SER A 456 16.18 -19.27 63.13
N ALA A 457 15.73 -19.85 62.01
CA ALA A 457 14.58 -20.75 61.79
C ALA A 457 14.52 -21.93 62.83
N PRO A 458 13.57 -22.93 62.83
CA PRO A 458 12.73 -23.43 61.72
C PRO A 458 11.37 -24.16 62.04
N VAL A 459 10.67 -24.62 60.98
CA VAL A 459 9.96 -25.93 60.81
C VAL A 459 8.63 -26.29 61.54
N ARG A 460 7.79 -27.07 60.78
CA ARG A 460 6.58 -27.90 61.11
C ARG A 460 5.24 -27.15 61.21
N GLY A 461 4.11 -27.65 60.70
CA GLY A 461 3.78 -28.89 60.00
C GLY A 461 2.28 -29.23 60.15
N ARG A 462 1.76 -30.03 59.20
CA ARG A 462 0.60 -30.96 59.27
C ARG A 462 -0.86 -30.45 59.22
N ALA A 463 -1.57 -31.06 58.26
CA ALA A 463 -2.90 -31.71 58.32
C ALA A 463 -4.11 -30.87 58.77
N GLY A 464 -5.29 -30.90 58.16
CA GLY A 464 -5.97 -31.89 57.31
C GLY A 464 -7.44 -31.95 57.77
N ARG A 465 -8.36 -32.44 56.91
CA ARG A 465 -9.80 -32.73 57.16
C ARG A 465 -10.72 -31.50 57.23
N HIS A 466 -12.00 -31.53 56.90
CA HIS A 466 -12.92 -32.33 56.05
C HIS A 466 -14.28 -31.55 56.15
N GLU A 467 -15.28 -31.98 55.37
CA GLU A 467 -16.73 -31.76 55.60
C GLU A 467 -17.43 -30.52 54.99
N THR A 468 -18.05 -30.76 53.83
CA THR A 468 -19.44 -30.38 53.50
C THR A 468 -20.44 -31.08 54.43
N PRO A 469 -21.66 -30.55 54.72
CA PRO A 469 -22.79 -30.66 53.76
C PRO A 469 -23.92 -29.61 53.80
N GLN A 470 -24.68 -29.58 52.69
CA GLN A 470 -26.14 -29.37 52.52
C GLN A 470 -26.87 -28.06 52.91
N GLY A 471 -27.30 -27.31 51.86
CA GLY A 471 -28.66 -26.80 51.56
C GLY A 471 -29.41 -25.86 52.53
N PRO A 472 -30.64 -25.38 52.20
CA PRO A 472 -31.36 -25.40 50.91
C PRO A 472 -32.00 -24.03 50.50
N ASP A 473 -32.57 -24.01 49.28
CA ASP A 473 -33.70 -23.22 48.74
C ASP A 473 -34.15 -21.89 49.40
N ARG A 474 -34.35 -20.86 48.55
CA ARG A 474 -35.67 -20.24 48.31
C ARG A 474 -35.65 -19.15 47.22
N ARG A 475 -36.49 -19.41 46.20
CA ARG A 475 -37.31 -18.53 45.34
C ARG A 475 -36.65 -17.64 44.29
#